data_AF-A0A376P7Y7-F1
#
_entry.id   AF-A0A376P7Y7-F1
#
_cell.length_a   1.000
_cell.length_b   1.000
_cell.length_c   1.000
_cell.angle_alpha   90.00
_cell.angle_beta   90.00
_cell.angle_gamma   90.00
#
_symmetry.space_group_name_H-M   'P 1'
#
loop_
_entity.id
_entity.type
_entity.pdbx_description
1 polymer ?
#
loop_
_entity_poly.entity_id
_entity_poly.type
_entity_poly.pdbx_seq_one_letter_code
_entity_poly.pdbx_strand_id
1 'polypeptide(L)'
;MLILLGYLVVLGTVFGGYLMTGGSLGALYQPAELVIIAGAGIGSFIVGNNGKAIKGTLKALPLLFRRSKYTKAMYMDLLALLYRLMAKSRQMRMFSLERDIENPRESEIFASYPRILADSVMLDFIVDYLRLIISGHMNTFEIEALMDEEIETHESEAEVPANSLALVGDSLPAFGIVAAVMGVVHALGSADRPAAELGALIAHAMVGTFPEGSPENLVNHYHIGIPLL
;
A
#
# COMPACT_ATOMS: atom_id res chain seq x y z
N MET A 1 13.34 -6.01 -3.22
CA MET A 1 13.68 -7.46 -3.18
C MET A 1 13.83 -8.03 -1.77
N LEU A 2 13.77 -7.22 -0.70
CA LEU A 2 13.67 -7.73 0.67
C LEU A 2 12.29 -8.36 0.99
N ILE A 3 11.23 -7.93 0.31
CA ILE A 3 9.85 -8.41 0.53
C ILE A 3 9.73 -9.93 0.32
N LEU A 4 10.26 -10.47 -0.79
CA LEU A 4 10.23 -11.91 -1.07
C LEU A 4 11.04 -12.71 -0.04
N LEU A 5 12.20 -12.19 0.35
CA LEU A 5 13.01 -12.79 1.41
C LEU A 5 12.26 -12.79 2.74
N GLY A 6 11.59 -11.70 3.08
CA GLY A 6 10.74 -11.57 4.28
C GLY A 6 9.61 -12.61 4.29
N TYR A 7 8.87 -12.76 3.18
CA TYR A 7 7.85 -13.80 3.08
C TYR A 7 8.43 -15.21 3.26
N LEU A 8 9.58 -15.51 2.66
CA LEU A 8 10.24 -16.81 2.84
C LEU A 8 10.65 -17.06 4.30
N VAL A 9 11.17 -16.05 4.99
CA VAL A 9 11.53 -16.15 6.40
C VAL A 9 10.29 -16.39 7.25
N VAL A 10 9.22 -15.61 7.08
CA VAL A 10 7.96 -15.78 7.84
C VAL A 10 7.35 -17.15 7.60
N LEU A 11 7.16 -17.56 6.34
CA LEU A 11 6.59 -18.87 6.02
C LEU A 11 7.50 -20.00 6.55
N GLY A 12 8.83 -19.85 6.39
CA GLY A 12 9.80 -20.83 6.84
C GLY A 12 9.82 -21.02 8.36
N THR A 13 9.77 -19.94 9.15
CA THR A 13 9.77 -20.04 10.61
C THR A 13 8.43 -20.52 11.16
N VAL A 14 7.32 -20.04 10.60
CA VAL A 14 5.97 -20.41 11.05
C VAL A 14 5.67 -21.88 10.72
N PHE A 15 5.81 -22.28 9.45
CA PHE A 15 5.54 -23.67 9.06
C PHE A 15 6.65 -24.61 9.50
N GLY A 16 7.92 -24.18 9.45
CA GLY A 16 9.04 -24.98 9.94
C GLY A 16 8.93 -25.25 11.44
N GLY A 17 8.58 -24.25 12.25
CA GLY A 17 8.34 -24.41 13.68
C GLY A 17 7.18 -25.36 13.97
N TYR A 18 6.07 -25.25 13.24
CA TYR A 18 4.91 -26.14 13.39
C TYR A 18 5.22 -27.60 13.01
N LEU A 19 6.04 -27.83 11.98
CA LEU A 19 6.50 -29.17 11.63
C LEU A 19 7.45 -29.73 12.70
N MET A 20 8.31 -28.90 13.29
CA MET A 20 9.23 -29.31 14.35
C MET A 20 8.51 -29.73 15.64
N THR A 21 7.34 -29.16 15.92
CA THR A 21 6.49 -29.58 17.05
C THR A 21 5.67 -30.84 16.75
N GLY A 22 5.82 -31.42 15.55
CA GLY A 22 5.10 -32.63 15.12
C GLY A 22 3.71 -32.35 14.54
N GLY A 23 3.38 -31.09 14.23
CA GLY A 23 2.10 -30.71 13.65
C GLY A 23 1.96 -31.13 12.18
N SER A 24 0.75 -31.56 11.78
CA SER A 24 0.44 -31.91 10.39
C SER A 24 -0.08 -30.70 9.63
N LEU A 25 0.59 -30.26 8.55
CA LEU A 25 0.17 -29.09 7.77
C LEU A 25 -1.27 -29.18 7.24
N GLY A 26 -1.77 -30.39 7.00
CA GLY A 26 -3.16 -30.62 6.58
C GLY A 26 -4.19 -30.16 7.62
N ALA A 27 -3.84 -30.12 8.91
CA ALA A 27 -4.73 -29.63 9.96
C ALA A 27 -4.91 -28.10 9.92
N LEU A 28 -3.93 -27.37 9.37
CA LEU A 28 -4.00 -25.90 9.22
C LEU A 28 -4.84 -25.47 8.00
N TYR A 29 -5.12 -26.40 7.09
CA TYR A 29 -5.83 -26.08 5.85
C TYR A 29 -7.35 -26.18 6.07
N GLN A 30 -7.95 -25.06 6.47
CA GLN A 30 -9.39 -24.96 6.71
C GLN A 30 -10.06 -23.95 5.75
N PRO A 31 -10.68 -24.42 4.65
CA PRO A 31 -11.28 -23.55 3.65
C PRO A 31 -12.37 -22.61 4.20
N ALA A 32 -13.16 -23.08 5.17
CA ALA A 32 -14.25 -22.31 5.75
C ALA A 32 -13.74 -21.05 6.48
N GLU A 33 -12.66 -21.18 7.25
CA GLU A 33 -12.07 -20.04 7.98
C GLU A 33 -11.41 -19.05 7.03
N LEU A 34 -10.75 -19.55 5.97
CA LEU A 34 -10.19 -18.69 4.94
C LEU A 34 -11.28 -17.85 4.27
N VAL A 35 -12.46 -18.43 4.01
CA VAL A 35 -13.60 -17.69 3.46
C VAL A 35 -14.15 -16.67 4.45
N ILE A 36 -14.25 -17.00 5.73
CA ILE A 36 -14.73 -16.06 6.77
C ILE A 36 -13.76 -14.87 6.90
N ILE A 37 -12.47 -15.14 7.07
CA ILE A 37 -11.45 -14.11 7.30
C ILE A 37 -11.24 -13.28 6.03
N ALA A 38 -11.08 -13.91 4.86
CA ALA A 38 -10.89 -13.18 3.61
C ALA A 38 -12.17 -12.45 3.18
N GLY A 39 -13.35 -13.05 3.37
CA GLY A 39 -14.64 -12.44 3.11
C GLY A 39 -14.90 -11.23 4.00
N ALA A 40 -14.59 -11.34 5.29
CA ALA A 40 -14.68 -10.23 6.24
C ALA A 40 -13.67 -9.12 5.91
N GLY A 41 -12.44 -9.46 5.54
CA GLY A 41 -11.42 -8.48 5.11
C GLY A 41 -11.80 -7.74 3.82
N ILE A 42 -12.32 -8.44 2.82
CA ILE A 42 -12.84 -7.80 1.59
C ILE A 42 -14.09 -6.96 1.92
N GLY A 43 -14.97 -7.47 2.77
CA GLY A 43 -16.17 -6.76 3.20
C GLY A 43 -15.84 -5.48 3.97
N SER A 44 -14.90 -5.53 4.91
CA SER A 44 -14.44 -4.36 5.67
C SER A 44 -13.73 -3.36 4.77
N PHE A 45 -12.95 -3.83 3.79
CA PHE A 45 -12.36 -2.97 2.78
C PHE A 45 -13.42 -2.20 1.99
N ILE A 46 -14.49 -2.87 1.54
CA ILE A 46 -15.56 -2.24 0.77
C ILE A 46 -16.35 -1.24 1.64
N VAL A 47 -16.67 -1.60 2.89
CA VAL A 47 -17.43 -0.73 3.81
C VAL A 47 -16.62 0.49 4.24
N GLY A 48 -15.31 0.32 4.47
CA GLY A 48 -14.43 1.37 4.96
C GLY A 48 -13.91 2.34 3.88
N ASN A 49 -14.16 2.08 2.59
CA ASN A 49 -13.57 2.86 1.50
C ASN A 49 -14.60 3.34 0.49
N ASN A 50 -14.33 4.51 -0.10
CA ASN A 50 -15.13 5.03 -1.21
C ASN A 50 -14.74 4.35 -2.55
N GLY A 51 -15.60 4.49 -3.57
CA GLY A 51 -15.36 3.85 -4.88
C GLY A 51 -14.08 4.30 -5.59
N LYS A 52 -13.57 5.52 -5.30
CA LYS A 52 -12.30 6.01 -5.85
C LYS A 52 -11.12 5.29 -5.20
N ALA A 53 -11.10 5.17 -3.88
CA ALA A 53 -10.08 4.46 -3.12
C ALA A 53 -10.01 2.98 -3.54
N ILE A 54 -11.15 2.30 -3.63
CA ILE A 54 -11.22 0.90 -4.09
C ILE A 54 -10.56 0.72 -5.47
N LYS A 55 -10.91 1.59 -6.43
CA LYS A 55 -10.34 1.56 -7.78
C LYS A 55 -8.84 1.91 -7.78
N GLY A 56 -8.43 2.83 -6.92
CA GLY A 56 -7.03 3.21 -6.71
C GLY A 56 -6.20 2.03 -6.21
N THR A 57 -6.65 1.35 -5.14
CA THR A 57 -5.98 0.17 -4.58
C THR A 57 -5.85 -0.96 -5.58
N LEU A 58 -6.91 -1.26 -6.34
CA LEU A 58 -6.86 -2.30 -7.38
C LEU A 58 -5.86 -1.99 -8.49
N LYS A 59 -5.70 -0.71 -8.87
CA LYS A 59 -4.68 -0.28 -9.83
C LYS A 59 -3.27 -0.29 -9.25
N ALA A 60 -3.13 -0.03 -7.95
CA ALA A 60 -1.85 0.00 -7.25
C ALA A 60 -1.28 -1.40 -6.98
N LEU A 61 -2.13 -2.40 -6.78
CA LEU A 61 -1.73 -3.78 -6.48
C LEU A 61 -0.68 -4.37 -7.46
N PRO A 62 -0.84 -4.29 -8.80
CA PRO A 62 0.19 -4.78 -9.73
C PRO A 62 1.48 -3.95 -9.72
N LEU A 63 1.45 -2.70 -9.23
CA LEU A 63 2.64 -1.85 -9.13
C LEU A 63 3.56 -2.30 -7.98
N LEU A 64 3.04 -2.96 -6.94
CA LEU A 64 3.82 -3.49 -5.81
C LEU A 64 4.88 -4.51 -6.26
N PHE A 65 4.61 -5.25 -7.33
CA PHE A 65 5.54 -6.23 -7.91
C PHE A 65 6.53 -5.60 -8.90
N ARG A 66 6.32 -4.34 -9.29
CA ARG A 66 7.20 -3.61 -10.21
C ARG A 66 8.25 -2.81 -9.44
N ARG A 67 9.43 -2.67 -10.05
CA ARG A 67 10.50 -1.81 -9.53
C ARG A 67 10.07 -0.35 -9.63
N SER A 68 10.46 0.47 -8.64
CA SER A 68 10.27 1.92 -8.69
C SER A 68 10.84 2.49 -9.99
N LYS A 69 10.07 3.35 -10.65
CA LYS A 69 10.48 4.11 -11.84
C LYS A 69 11.52 5.19 -11.48
N TYR A 70 11.44 5.71 -10.26
CA TYR A 70 12.31 6.75 -9.73
C TYR A 70 13.67 6.18 -9.36
N THR A 71 14.62 6.34 -10.28
CA THR A 71 16.01 5.89 -10.13
C THR A 71 16.94 7.10 -10.13
N LYS A 72 18.18 6.93 -9.65
CA LYS A 72 19.20 7.98 -9.74
C LYS A 72 19.34 8.56 -11.16
N ALA A 73 19.27 7.71 -12.19
CA ALA A 73 19.30 8.15 -13.58
C ALA A 73 18.14 9.08 -13.93
N MET A 74 16.91 8.77 -13.47
CA MET A 74 15.74 9.61 -13.68
C MET A 74 15.87 10.99 -13.02
N TYR A 75 16.42 11.05 -11.80
CA TYR A 75 16.71 12.33 -11.13
C TYR A 75 17.76 13.15 -11.88
N MET A 76 18.82 12.51 -12.38
CA MET A 76 19.84 13.20 -13.17
C MET A 76 19.26 13.71 -14.50
N ASP A 77 18.44 12.90 -15.18
CA ASP A 77 17.73 13.30 -16.39
C ASP A 77 16.80 14.49 -16.12
N LEU A 78 16.08 14.49 -15.00
CA LEU A 78 15.19 15.57 -14.59
C LEU A 78 15.95 16.89 -14.34
N LEU A 79 17.02 16.85 -13.56
CA LEU A 79 17.85 18.03 -13.30
C LEU A 79 18.47 18.57 -14.59
N ALA A 80 18.92 17.69 -15.49
CA ALA A 80 19.48 18.07 -16.77
C ALA A 80 18.42 18.69 -17.71
N LEU A 81 17.18 18.15 -17.70
CA LEU A 81 16.05 18.72 -18.42
C LEU A 81 15.73 20.14 -17.90
N LEU A 82 15.54 20.30 -16.59
CA LEU A 82 15.23 21.59 -15.97
C LEU A 82 16.33 22.61 -16.26
N TYR A 83 17.60 22.22 -16.16
CA TYR A 83 18.73 23.10 -16.53
C TYR A 83 18.64 23.55 -17.99
N ARG A 84 18.38 22.63 -18.93
CA ARG A 84 18.27 22.98 -20.36
C ARG A 84 17.09 23.93 -20.63
N LEU A 85 15.94 23.69 -20.00
CA LEU A 85 14.77 24.56 -20.13
C LEU A 85 15.06 25.97 -19.59
N MET A 86 15.69 26.08 -18.41
CA MET A 86 16.08 27.36 -17.81
C MET A 86 17.18 28.07 -18.61
N ALA A 87 18.15 27.33 -19.15
CA ALA A 87 19.19 27.89 -20.01
C ALA A 87 18.61 28.46 -21.32
N LYS A 88 17.68 27.73 -21.95
CA LYS A 88 16.98 28.18 -23.17
C LYS A 88 16.10 29.41 -22.88
N SER A 89 15.40 29.42 -21.75
CA SER A 89 14.63 30.57 -21.26
C SER A 89 15.46 31.86 -21.23
N ARG A 90 16.68 31.79 -20.69
CA ARG A 90 17.60 32.94 -20.59
C ARG A 90 18.15 33.38 -21.95
N GLN A 91 18.40 32.46 -22.87
CA GLN A 91 19.13 32.74 -24.12
C GLN A 91 18.22 33.17 -25.29
N MET A 92 17.08 32.50 -25.50
CA MET A 92 16.32 32.62 -26.75
C MET A 92 15.03 33.45 -26.66
N ARG A 93 14.79 34.13 -25.53
CA ARG A 93 13.51 34.79 -25.17
C ARG A 93 12.32 33.79 -25.11
N MET A 94 11.32 34.13 -24.31
CA MET A 94 10.18 33.27 -23.91
C MET A 94 9.52 32.45 -25.03
N PHE A 95 9.45 32.98 -26.26
CA PHE A 95 8.72 32.38 -27.38
C PHE A 95 9.23 31.01 -27.84
N SER A 96 10.55 30.77 -27.82
CA SER A 96 11.07 29.46 -28.24
C SER A 96 10.83 28.35 -27.20
N LEU A 97 10.63 28.75 -25.94
CA LEU A 97 10.35 27.86 -24.83
C LEU A 97 8.85 27.52 -24.79
N GLU A 98 7.98 28.47 -25.12
CA GLU A 98 6.54 28.28 -25.24
C GLU A 98 6.20 27.13 -26.21
N ARG A 99 6.83 27.10 -27.40
CA ARG A 99 6.65 26.00 -28.37
C ARG A 99 7.05 24.62 -27.82
N ASP A 100 8.12 24.56 -27.03
CA ASP A 100 8.58 23.31 -26.44
C ASP A 100 7.62 22.80 -25.36
N ILE A 101 7.00 23.71 -24.61
CA ILE A 101 6.08 23.41 -23.51
C ILE A 101 4.68 23.07 -24.01
N GLU A 102 4.22 23.71 -25.09
CA GLU A 102 2.93 23.37 -25.71
C GLU A 102 2.96 21.97 -26.35
N ASN A 103 4.09 21.60 -26.96
CA ASN A 103 4.24 20.32 -27.65
C ASN A 103 5.50 19.57 -27.16
N PRO A 104 5.51 19.08 -25.89
CA PRO A 104 6.69 18.44 -25.31
C PRO A 104 7.13 17.18 -26.06
N ARG A 105 6.21 16.48 -26.74
CA ARG A 105 6.55 15.29 -27.53
C ARG A 105 7.28 15.59 -28.83
N GLU A 106 7.10 16.81 -29.37
CA GLU A 106 7.76 17.27 -30.60
C GLU A 106 9.01 18.11 -30.31
N SER A 107 9.23 18.47 -29.04
CA SER A 107 10.39 19.24 -28.62
C SER A 107 11.67 18.41 -28.61
N GLU A 108 12.73 18.93 -29.22
CA GLU A 108 14.06 18.32 -29.20
C GLU A 108 14.65 18.21 -27.78
N ILE A 109 14.28 19.13 -26.89
CA ILE A 109 14.74 19.13 -25.51
C ILE A 109 14.16 17.94 -24.77
N PHE A 110 12.84 17.76 -24.81
CA PHE A 110 12.16 16.66 -24.13
C PHE A 110 12.43 15.31 -24.81
N ALA A 111 12.59 15.27 -26.14
CA ALA A 111 12.98 14.06 -26.88
C ALA A 111 14.32 13.48 -26.40
N SER A 112 15.21 14.32 -25.86
CA SER A 112 16.48 13.87 -25.25
C SER A 112 16.28 13.10 -23.94
N TYR A 113 15.09 13.13 -23.33
CA TYR A 113 14.78 12.54 -22.03
C TYR A 113 13.54 11.63 -22.09
N PRO A 114 13.63 10.47 -22.78
CA PRO A 114 12.48 9.58 -22.97
C PRO A 114 11.90 9.01 -21.67
N ARG A 115 12.70 8.94 -20.58
CA ARG A 115 12.21 8.50 -19.26
C ARG A 115 11.19 9.47 -18.66
N ILE A 116 11.38 10.76 -18.87
CA ILE A 116 10.49 11.82 -18.38
C ILE A 116 9.26 11.90 -19.29
N LEU A 117 9.44 11.81 -20.60
CA LEU A 117 8.33 11.75 -21.57
C LEU A 117 7.37 10.56 -21.34
N ALA A 118 7.87 9.47 -20.78
CA ALA A 118 7.06 8.29 -20.43
C ALA A 118 6.23 8.48 -19.14
N ASP A 119 6.51 9.51 -18.34
CA ASP A 119 5.81 9.85 -17.11
C ASP A 119 4.97 11.10 -17.34
N SER A 120 3.68 10.91 -17.67
CA SER A 120 2.77 12.01 -17.97
C SER A 120 2.57 12.93 -16.76
N VAL A 121 2.54 12.40 -15.54
CA VAL A 121 2.32 13.21 -14.33
C VAL A 121 3.49 14.19 -14.14
N MET A 122 4.72 13.69 -14.24
CA MET A 122 5.91 14.55 -14.14
C MET A 122 5.98 15.55 -15.30
N LEU A 123 5.64 15.11 -16.51
CA LEU A 123 5.66 15.97 -17.70
C LEU A 123 4.65 17.11 -17.59
N ASP A 124 3.41 16.79 -17.25
CA ASP A 124 2.30 17.73 -17.13
C ASP A 124 2.60 18.75 -16.03
N PHE A 125 3.11 18.31 -14.87
CA PHE A 125 3.56 19.20 -13.79
C PHE A 125 4.60 20.22 -14.29
N ILE A 126 5.69 19.76 -14.92
CA ILE A 126 6.75 20.67 -15.42
C ILE A 126 6.19 21.65 -16.47
N VAL A 127 5.38 21.14 -17.40
CA VAL A 127 4.83 21.89 -18.53
C VAL A 127 3.83 22.94 -18.06
N ASP A 128 2.90 22.59 -17.17
CA ASP A 128 1.84 23.49 -16.73
C ASP A 128 2.39 24.63 -15.86
N TYR A 129 3.34 24.35 -14.96
CA TYR A 129 3.99 25.41 -14.19
C TYR A 129 4.88 26.31 -15.04
N LEU A 130 5.61 25.77 -16.02
CA LEU A 130 6.34 26.62 -16.96
C LEU A 130 5.39 27.48 -17.81
N ARG A 131 4.23 26.95 -18.21
CA ARG A 131 3.19 27.71 -18.92
C ARG A 131 2.67 28.87 -18.06
N LEU A 132 2.41 28.62 -16.78
CA LEU A 132 1.99 29.66 -15.82
C LEU A 132 3.05 30.76 -15.69
N ILE A 133 4.33 30.40 -15.53
CA ILE A 133 5.45 31.34 -15.43
C ILE A 133 5.59 32.20 -16.70
N ILE A 134 5.49 31.59 -17.89
CA ILE A 134 5.61 32.31 -19.18
C ILE A 134 4.44 33.26 -19.38
N SER A 135 3.24 32.83 -19.01
CA SER A 135 2.01 33.61 -19.18
C SER A 135 1.96 34.86 -18.30
N GLY A 136 2.78 34.92 -17.24
CA GLY A 136 2.96 36.10 -16.39
C GLY A 136 1.78 36.43 -15.47
N HIS A 137 0.83 35.50 -15.29
CA HIS A 137 -0.43 35.76 -14.59
C HIS A 137 -0.35 35.65 -13.06
N MET A 138 0.77 35.18 -12.48
CA MET A 138 0.92 34.97 -11.04
C MET A 138 2.28 35.40 -10.51
N ASN A 139 2.32 35.80 -9.23
CA ASN A 139 3.57 36.09 -8.52
C ASN A 139 4.30 34.77 -8.19
N THR A 140 5.64 34.81 -8.13
CA THR A 140 6.49 33.65 -7.79
C THR A 140 6.05 32.96 -6.50
N PHE A 141 5.66 33.71 -5.46
CA PHE A 141 5.18 33.15 -4.19
C PHE A 141 3.86 32.39 -4.33
N GLU A 142 2.97 32.83 -5.22
CA GLU A 142 1.69 32.14 -5.47
C GLU A 142 1.93 30.85 -6.26
N ILE A 143 2.87 30.87 -7.20
CA ILE A 143 3.27 29.68 -7.95
C ILE A 143 3.91 28.65 -7.01
N GLU A 144 4.81 29.07 -6.13
CA GLU A 144 5.42 28.18 -5.13
C GLU A 144 4.36 27.54 -4.22
N ALA A 145 3.46 28.34 -3.65
CA ALA A 145 2.37 27.83 -2.82
C ALA A 145 1.45 26.86 -3.57
N LEU A 146 1.17 27.13 -4.85
CA LEU A 146 0.36 26.23 -5.68
C LEU A 146 1.10 24.92 -5.97
N MET A 147 2.40 24.98 -6.28
CA MET A 147 3.25 23.81 -6.49
C MET A 147 3.27 22.92 -5.24
N ASP A 148 3.44 23.51 -4.06
CA ASP A 148 3.48 22.78 -2.79
C ASP A 148 2.12 22.11 -2.50
N GLU A 149 1.01 22.84 -2.67
CA GLU A 149 -0.34 22.30 -2.48
C GLU A 149 -0.65 21.13 -3.44
N GLU A 150 -0.23 21.22 -4.70
CA GLU A 150 -0.40 20.14 -5.67
C GLU A 150 0.44 18.91 -5.32
N ILE A 151 1.69 19.11 -4.86
CA ILE A 151 2.55 18.03 -4.38
C ILE A 151 1.93 17.34 -3.17
N GLU A 152 1.48 18.10 -2.18
CA GLU A 152 0.85 17.56 -0.96
C GLU A 152 -0.45 16.81 -1.28
N THR A 153 -1.27 17.37 -2.16
CA THR A 153 -2.51 16.71 -2.63
C THR A 153 -2.18 15.39 -3.33
N HIS A 154 -1.18 15.37 -4.22
CA HIS A 154 -0.76 14.15 -4.90
C HIS A 154 -0.19 13.09 -3.95
N GLU A 155 0.59 13.50 -2.95
CA GLU A 155 1.11 12.60 -1.92
C GLU A 155 -0.04 11.99 -1.12
N SER A 156 -0.96 12.81 -0.63
CA SER A 156 -2.15 12.38 0.10
C SER A 156 -3.01 11.40 -0.70
N GLU A 157 -3.28 11.69 -1.98
CA GLU A 157 -4.02 10.79 -2.86
C GLU A 157 -3.28 9.46 -3.13
N ALA A 158 -1.95 9.50 -3.23
CA ALA A 158 -1.12 8.32 -3.43
C ALA A 158 -1.02 7.42 -2.18
N GLU A 159 -1.18 7.99 -0.99
CA GLU A 159 -1.19 7.26 0.28
C GLU A 159 -2.50 6.52 0.56
N VAL A 160 -3.64 7.04 0.07
CA VAL A 160 -4.97 6.45 0.31
C VAL A 160 -4.98 4.93 0.08
N PRO A 161 -4.52 4.38 -1.06
CA PRO A 161 -4.48 2.95 -1.29
C PRO A 161 -3.68 2.14 -0.26
N ALA A 162 -2.55 2.69 0.20
CA ALA A 162 -1.68 2.03 1.17
C ALA A 162 -2.33 2.01 2.56
N ASN A 163 -2.88 3.15 2.99
CA ASN A 163 -3.60 3.28 4.25
C ASN A 163 -4.83 2.38 4.30
N SER A 164 -5.60 2.30 3.21
CA SER A 164 -6.76 1.41 3.12
C SER A 164 -6.37 -0.08 3.26
N LEU A 165 -5.24 -0.49 2.69
CA LEU A 165 -4.78 -1.87 2.78
C LEU A 165 -4.17 -2.19 4.15
N ALA A 166 -3.46 -1.24 4.75
CA ALA A 166 -2.92 -1.36 6.11
C ALA A 166 -4.04 -1.58 7.12
N LEU A 167 -5.11 -0.78 7.05
CA LEU A 167 -6.27 -0.90 7.92
C LEU A 167 -6.94 -2.29 7.81
N VAL A 168 -7.06 -2.83 6.59
CA VAL A 168 -7.57 -4.20 6.41
C VAL A 168 -6.63 -5.20 7.05
N GLY A 169 -5.32 -5.07 6.85
CA GLY A 169 -4.30 -5.90 7.48
C GLY A 169 -4.41 -5.92 9.01
N ASP A 170 -4.56 -4.74 9.62
CA ASP A 170 -4.69 -4.57 11.08
C ASP A 170 -5.99 -5.17 11.63
N SER A 171 -7.02 -5.29 10.79
CA SER A 171 -8.30 -5.92 11.16
C SER A 171 -8.34 -7.44 10.99
N LEU A 172 -7.38 -8.05 10.26
CA LEU A 172 -7.33 -9.50 10.05
C LEU A 172 -7.28 -10.32 11.36
N PRO A 173 -6.52 -9.92 12.41
CA PRO A 173 -6.55 -10.61 13.70
C PRO A 173 -7.94 -10.63 14.33
N ALA A 174 -8.67 -9.52 14.27
CA ALA A 174 -10.03 -9.43 14.81
C ALA A 174 -10.99 -10.38 14.08
N PHE A 175 -10.87 -10.50 12.76
CA PHE A 175 -11.66 -11.48 11.99
C PHE A 175 -11.28 -12.93 12.30
N GLY A 176 -10.00 -13.21 12.60
CA GLY A 176 -9.54 -14.51 13.08
C GLY A 176 -10.19 -14.92 14.40
N ILE A 177 -10.32 -13.98 15.35
CA ILE A 177 -11.04 -14.21 16.61
C ILE A 177 -12.52 -14.55 16.36
N VAL A 178 -13.18 -13.81 15.47
CA VAL A 178 -14.58 -14.09 15.10
C VAL A 178 -14.73 -15.49 14.50
N ALA A 179 -13.82 -15.88 13.59
CA ALA A 179 -13.82 -17.21 13.00
C ALA A 179 -13.63 -18.31 14.05
N ALA A 180 -12.71 -18.11 15.00
CA ALA A 180 -12.45 -19.04 16.09
C ALA A 180 -13.67 -19.20 17.02
N VAL A 181 -14.31 -18.09 17.40
CA VAL A 181 -15.54 -18.12 18.23
C VAL A 181 -16.64 -18.89 17.51
N MET A 182 -16.84 -18.66 16.21
CA MET A 182 -17.81 -19.43 15.42
C MET A 182 -17.49 -20.94 15.41
N GLY A 183 -16.21 -21.31 15.29
CA GLY A 183 -15.76 -22.69 15.37
C GLY A 183 -16.03 -23.33 16.74
N VAL A 184 -15.76 -22.60 17.83
CA VAL A 184 -16.03 -23.06 19.20
C VAL A 184 -17.52 -23.25 19.43
N VAL A 185 -18.36 -22.32 18.96
CA VAL A 185 -19.83 -22.45 19.03
C VAL A 185 -20.30 -23.71 18.27
N HIS A 186 -19.73 -23.99 17.10
CA HIS A 186 -20.07 -25.19 16.34
C HIS A 186 -19.65 -26.49 17.04
N ALA A 187 -18.47 -26.50 17.66
CA ALA A 187 -17.99 -27.64 18.45
C ALA A 187 -18.90 -27.90 19.67
N LEU A 188 -19.23 -26.85 20.42
CA LEU A 188 -20.12 -26.94 21.60
C LEU A 188 -21.56 -27.32 21.21
N GLY A 189 -22.03 -26.90 20.04
CA GLY A 189 -23.32 -27.32 19.49
C GLY A 189 -23.36 -28.79 19.02
N SER A 190 -22.21 -29.46 18.99
CA SER A 190 -22.05 -30.87 18.62
C SER A 190 -21.50 -31.70 19.80
N ALA A 191 -21.73 -31.26 21.04
CA ALA A 191 -21.17 -31.87 22.25
C ALA A 191 -21.61 -33.33 22.51
N ASP A 192 -22.67 -33.76 21.84
CA ASP A 192 -23.21 -35.11 21.81
C ASP A 192 -22.37 -36.11 20.97
N ARG A 193 -21.37 -35.62 20.22
CA ARG A 193 -20.47 -36.46 19.42
C ARG A 193 -19.36 -37.13 20.24
N PRO A 194 -18.76 -38.22 19.73
CA PRO A 194 -17.60 -38.85 20.38
C PRO A 194 -16.45 -37.87 20.61
N ALA A 195 -15.71 -38.07 21.71
CA ALA A 195 -14.63 -37.16 22.13
C ALA A 195 -13.56 -36.91 21.04
N ALA A 196 -13.30 -37.90 20.18
CA ALA A 196 -12.36 -37.76 19.06
C ALA A 196 -12.85 -36.75 18.00
N GLU A 197 -14.15 -36.77 17.67
CA GLU A 197 -14.74 -35.83 16.72
C GLU A 197 -14.87 -34.43 17.31
N LEU A 198 -15.21 -34.34 18.60
CA LEU A 198 -15.25 -33.07 19.32
C LEU A 198 -13.86 -32.42 19.40
N GLY A 199 -12.82 -33.22 19.68
CA GLY A 199 -11.44 -32.77 19.68
C GLY A 199 -10.99 -32.24 18.32
N ALA A 200 -11.42 -32.87 17.22
CA ALA A 200 -11.16 -32.36 15.87
C ALA A 200 -11.87 -31.02 15.61
N LEU A 201 -13.14 -30.86 16.01
CA LEU A 201 -13.90 -29.62 15.86
C LEU A 201 -13.29 -28.46 16.68
N ILE A 202 -12.79 -28.73 17.87
CA ILE A 202 -12.10 -27.73 18.71
C ILE A 202 -10.74 -27.38 18.10
N ALA A 203 -9.97 -28.38 17.64
CA ALA A 203 -8.70 -28.14 16.96
C ALA A 203 -8.89 -27.25 15.72
N HIS A 204 -9.92 -27.54 14.92
CA HIS A 204 -10.33 -26.71 13.80
C HIS A 204 -10.62 -25.26 14.22
N ALA A 205 -11.41 -25.05 15.27
CA ALA A 205 -11.71 -23.70 15.77
C ALA A 205 -10.49 -22.90 16.25
N MET A 206 -9.43 -23.57 16.70
CA MET A 206 -8.18 -22.94 17.17
C MET A 206 -7.20 -22.60 16.03
N VAL A 207 -7.46 -23.08 14.80
CA VAL A 207 -6.69 -22.66 13.62
C VAL A 207 -7.11 -21.25 13.17
N GLY A 208 -8.35 -20.84 13.44
CA GLY A 208 -8.84 -19.49 13.11
C GLY A 208 -8.10 -18.33 13.78
N THR A 209 -7.46 -18.56 14.94
CA THR A 209 -6.68 -17.55 15.68
C THR A 209 -5.22 -17.42 15.20
N PHE A 210 -4.78 -18.25 14.24
CA PHE A 210 -3.41 -18.21 13.72
C PHE A 210 -2.95 -16.84 13.16
N PRO A 211 -3.82 -15.92 12.67
CA PRO A 211 -3.43 -14.55 12.31
C PRO A 211 -3.10 -13.61 13.49
N GLU A 212 -3.24 -14.03 14.75
CA GLU A 212 -3.13 -13.19 15.96
C GLU A 212 -1.69 -12.78 16.35
N GLY A 213 -0.70 -13.01 15.48
CA GLY A 213 0.70 -12.66 15.73
C GLY A 213 1.10 -11.23 15.36
N SER A 214 0.45 -10.19 15.90
CA SER A 214 1.01 -8.83 15.91
C SER A 214 1.51 -8.47 17.34
N PRO A 215 2.75 -7.96 17.50
CA PRO A 215 3.36 -7.77 18.83
C PRO A 215 2.72 -6.70 19.74
N GLU A 216 1.65 -6.02 19.34
CA GLU A 216 1.19 -4.79 20.03
C GLU A 216 0.22 -5.03 21.20
N ASN A 217 -0.36 -6.22 21.37
CA ASN A 217 -1.37 -6.46 22.42
C ASN A 217 -0.86 -7.03 23.76
N LEU A 218 0.45 -7.20 23.94
CA LEU A 218 1.02 -7.74 25.19
C LEU A 218 1.35 -6.67 26.25
N VAL A 219 1.27 -5.37 25.92
CA VAL A 219 1.70 -4.30 26.85
C VAL A 219 0.55 -3.76 27.73
N ASN A 220 -0.72 -3.93 27.35
CA ASN A 220 -1.85 -3.29 28.06
C ASN A 220 -2.65 -4.18 29.03
N HIS A 221 -2.27 -5.45 29.23
CA HIS A 221 -3.03 -6.36 30.14
C HIS A 221 -2.33 -6.69 31.47
N TYR A 222 -1.20 -6.04 31.79
CA TYR A 222 -0.54 -6.14 33.10
C TYR A 222 -0.51 -4.81 33.88
N HIS A 223 -1.62 -4.08 33.93
CA HIS A 223 -1.87 -3.19 35.06
C HIS A 223 -2.50 -4.00 36.21
N ILE A 224 -1.64 -4.78 36.86
CA ILE A 224 -1.89 -5.29 38.22
C ILE A 224 -2.01 -4.06 39.11
N GLY A 225 -3.17 -3.91 39.74
CA GLY A 225 -3.39 -2.91 40.77
C GLY A 225 -2.37 -3.04 41.89
N ILE A 226 -1.55 -2.01 42.04
CA ILE A 226 -0.87 -1.69 43.29
C ILE A 226 -1.41 -0.31 43.69
N PRO A 227 -2.16 -0.21 44.80
CA PRO A 227 -2.61 1.08 45.30
C PRO A 227 -1.40 1.89 45.77
N LEU A 228 -1.28 3.11 45.26
CA LEU A 228 -0.33 4.11 45.74
C LEU A 228 -0.61 4.45 47.21
N LEU A 229 0.32 4.08 48.08
CA LEU A 229 0.75 4.85 49.25
C LEU A 229 2.28 4.87 49.24
#